data_AF-Q7GDN7-F1
#
_entry.id   AF-Q7GDN7-F1
#
_cell.length_a   1.000
_cell.length_b   1.000
_cell.length_c   1.000
_cell.angle_alpha   90.00
_cell.angle_beta   90.00
_cell.angle_gamma   90.00
#
_symmetry.space_group_name_H-M   'P 1'
#
loop_
_entity.id
_entity.type
_entity.pdbx_description
1 polymer ?
#
loop_
_entity_poly.entity_id
_entity_poly.type
_entity_poly.pdbx_seq_one_letter_code
_entity_poly.pdbx_strand_id
1 'polypeptide(L)'
;INCTENRSVLHIALRAARDKVIKSDGKNVVPDVWHVLDKIKEFSERIRSGSWVGATGKALTDVVAVGIGGSFLGPLFVHTALQT
;
A
#
# COMPACT_ATOMS: atom_id res chain seq x y z
N ILE A 1 20.43 5.59 8.67
CA ILE A 1 21.47 5.29 7.64
C ILE A 1 21.42 6.25 6.45
N ASN A 2 20.24 6.77 6.07
CA ASN A 2 20.16 7.91 5.16
C ASN A 2 20.53 9.20 5.93
N CYS A 3 21.83 9.51 5.94
CA CYS A 3 22.39 10.59 6.74
C CYS A 3 22.17 11.98 6.12
N THR A 4 22.11 12.09 4.79
CA THR A 4 21.93 13.38 4.11
C THR A 4 20.55 13.98 4.34
N GLU A 5 19.52 13.14 4.50
CA GLU A 5 18.15 13.58 4.80
C GLU A 5 17.75 13.38 6.27
N ASN A 6 18.62 12.81 7.10
CA ASN A 6 18.34 12.43 8.49
C ASN A 6 17.05 11.60 8.65
N ARG A 7 16.92 10.52 7.87
CA ARG A 7 15.72 9.66 7.83
C ARG A 7 16.04 8.19 8.12
N SER A 8 15.11 7.52 8.78
CA SER A 8 15.07 6.07 8.88
C SER A 8 14.79 5.44 7.50
N VAL A 9 15.43 4.31 7.19
CA VAL A 9 15.22 3.55 5.93
C VAL A 9 14.60 2.21 6.28
N LEU A 10 13.26 2.14 6.24
CA LEU A 10 12.50 1.04 6.87
C LEU A 10 11.49 0.37 5.93
N HIS A 11 11.79 0.22 4.64
CA HIS A 11 10.92 -0.55 3.72
C HIS A 11 10.71 -2.00 4.19
N ILE A 12 11.63 -2.55 4.98
CA ILE A 12 11.47 -3.86 5.65
C ILE A 12 10.28 -3.91 6.63
N ALA A 13 9.89 -2.78 7.23
CA ALA A 13 8.76 -2.72 8.14
C ALA A 13 7.42 -2.89 7.42
N LEU A 14 7.35 -2.50 6.14
CA LEU A 14 6.15 -2.61 5.30
C LEU A 14 5.74 -4.07 5.00
N ARG A 15 6.66 -5.02 5.22
CA ARG A 15 6.47 -6.46 4.99
C ARG A 15 6.74 -7.30 6.24
N ALA A 16 6.83 -6.66 7.41
CA ALA A 16 7.06 -7.34 8.67
C ALA A 16 5.77 -7.99 9.19
N ALA A 17 5.91 -9.13 9.88
CA ALA A 17 4.79 -9.74 10.58
C ALA A 17 4.22 -8.79 11.66
N ARG A 18 2.92 -8.92 11.96
CA ARG A 18 2.15 -8.00 12.82
C ARG A 18 2.67 -7.91 14.26
N ASP A 19 3.33 -8.96 14.72
CA ASP A 19 3.93 -9.09 16.05
C ASP A 19 5.36 -8.53 16.14
N LYS A 20 5.96 -8.12 15.01
CA LYS A 20 7.31 -7.55 15.02
C LYS A 20 7.33 -6.15 15.63
N VAL A 21 8.47 -5.82 16.23
CA VAL A 21 8.76 -4.50 16.77
C VAL A 21 9.90 -3.89 15.97
N ILE A 22 9.60 -2.82 15.25
CA ILE A 22 10.60 -2.02 14.52
C ILE A 22 10.37 -0.58 14.92
N LYS A 23 11.40 0.07 15.47
CA LYS A 23 11.29 1.43 16.01
C LYS A 23 11.87 2.47 15.07
N SER A 24 11.17 3.59 14.91
CA SER A 24 11.73 4.86 14.42
C SER A 24 11.49 5.90 15.50
N ASP A 25 12.54 6.62 15.91
CA ASP A 25 12.48 7.65 16.95
C ASP A 25 11.80 7.16 18.24
N GLY A 26 12.12 5.93 18.64
CA GLY A 26 11.57 5.29 19.84
C GLY A 26 10.15 4.71 19.69
N LYS A 27 9.39 5.05 18.63
CA LYS A 27 8.03 4.55 18.38
C LYS A 27 8.05 3.28 17.53
N ASN A 28 7.30 2.25 17.93
CA ASN A 28 7.06 1.08 17.07
C ASN A 28 6.17 1.47 15.89
N VAL A 29 6.66 1.28 14.66
CA VAL A 29 5.95 1.67 13.43
C VAL A 29 5.09 0.54 12.83
N VAL A 30 5.31 -0.71 13.25
CA VAL A 30 4.60 -1.88 12.70
C VAL A 30 3.07 -1.79 12.87
N PRO A 31 2.51 -1.31 14.01
CA PRO A 31 1.07 -1.11 14.14
C PRO A 31 0.48 -0.12 13.13
N ASP A 32 1.19 0.97 12.85
CA ASP A 32 0.75 1.98 11.88
C ASP A 32 0.74 1.40 10.45
N VAL A 33 1.73 0.58 10.10
CA VAL A 33 1.79 -0.14 8.82
C VAL A 33 0.57 -1.06 8.67
N TRP A 34 0.28 -1.89 9.67
CA TRP A 34 -0.85 -2.82 9.60
C TRP A 34 -2.21 -2.12 9.58
N HIS A 35 -2.33 -0.97 10.25
CA HIS A 35 -3.53 -0.14 10.15
C HIS A 35 -3.81 0.30 8.70
N VAL A 36 -2.77 0.65 7.93
CA VAL A 36 -2.92 1.02 6.51
C VAL A 36 -3.17 -0.22 5.65
N LEU A 37 -2.48 -1.34 5.89
CA LEU A 37 -2.73 -2.59 5.17
C LEU A 37 -4.17 -3.11 5.36
N ASP A 38 -4.70 -3.01 6.58
CA ASP A 38 -6.09 -3.39 6.90
C ASP A 38 -7.08 -2.48 6.13
N LYS A 39 -6.81 -1.17 6.03
CA LYS A 39 -7.61 -0.23 5.19
C LYS A 39 -7.52 -0.56 3.70
N ILE A 40 -6.33 -0.88 3.19
CA ILE A 40 -6.14 -1.26 1.79
C ILE A 40 -6.94 -2.52 1.48
N LYS A 41 -6.93 -3.52 2.37
CA LYS A 41 -7.72 -4.74 2.24
C LYS A 41 -9.21 -4.44 2.20
N GLU A 42 -9.72 -3.66 3.15
CA GLU A 42 -11.15 -3.30 3.17
C GLU A 42 -11.57 -2.60 1.87
N PHE A 43 -10.77 -1.61 1.44
CA PHE A 43 -11.05 -0.86 0.22
C PHE A 43 -11.02 -1.76 -1.02
N SER A 44 -9.96 -2.57 -1.18
CA SER A 44 -9.82 -3.42 -2.36
C SER A 44 -10.93 -4.48 -2.45
N GLU A 45 -11.35 -5.06 -1.33
CA GLU A 45 -12.47 -6.01 -1.31
C GLU A 45 -13.80 -5.34 -1.69
N ARG A 46 -14.04 -4.10 -1.26
CA ARG A 46 -15.25 -3.35 -1.63
C ARG A 46 -15.31 -3.05 -3.13
N ILE A 47 -14.16 -2.72 -3.73
CA ILE A 47 -14.04 -2.51 -5.18
C ILE A 47 -14.23 -3.83 -5.93
N ARG A 48 -13.50 -4.89 -5.56
CA ARG A 48 -13.52 -6.21 -6.23
C ARG A 48 -14.87 -6.91 -6.13
N SER A 49 -15.59 -6.74 -5.02
CA SER A 49 -16.94 -7.28 -4.84
C SER A 49 -18.02 -6.53 -5.64
N GLY A 50 -17.71 -5.36 -6.18
CA GLY A 50 -18.70 -4.48 -6.82
C GLY A 50 -19.65 -3.79 -5.83
N SER A 51 -19.43 -3.93 -4.52
CA SER A 51 -20.22 -3.24 -3.49
C SER A 51 -19.93 -1.74 -3.45
N TRP A 52 -18.75 -1.31 -3.92
CA TRP A 52 -18.46 0.08 -4.20
C TRP A 52 -18.87 0.43 -5.63
N VAL A 53 -19.88 1.30 -5.77
CA VAL A 53 -20.41 1.74 -7.06
C VAL A 53 -19.98 3.16 -7.39
N GLY A 54 -19.89 3.46 -8.69
CA GLY A 54 -19.67 4.80 -9.20
C GLY A 54 -20.94 5.67 -9.10
N ALA A 55 -20.84 6.92 -9.57
CA ALA A 55 -21.93 7.90 -9.47
C ALA A 55 -23.25 7.48 -10.12
N THR A 56 -23.22 6.53 -11.07
CA THR A 56 -24.41 6.00 -11.76
C THR A 56 -24.93 4.68 -11.16
N GLY A 57 -24.39 4.24 -10.03
CA GLY A 57 -24.75 2.97 -9.39
C GLY A 57 -24.12 1.74 -10.05
N LYS A 58 -23.26 1.92 -11.06
CA LYS A 58 -22.54 0.81 -11.71
C LYS A 58 -21.27 0.45 -10.94
N ALA A 59 -20.94 -0.84 -10.90
CA ALA A 59 -19.66 -1.30 -10.36
C ALA A 59 -18.49 -0.72 -11.16
N LEU A 60 -17.34 -0.55 -10.48
CA LEU A 60 -16.12 -0.08 -11.11
C LEU A 60 -15.44 -1.23 -11.84
N THR A 61 -15.11 -1.03 -13.12
CA THR A 61 -14.50 -2.05 -13.99
C THR A 61 -13.01 -1.83 -14.20
N ASP A 62 -12.57 -0.57 -14.11
CA ASP A 62 -11.23 -0.15 -14.48
C ASP A 62 -10.59 0.67 -13.36
N VAL A 63 -9.29 0.50 -13.17
CA VAL A 63 -8.48 1.26 -12.21
C VAL A 63 -7.40 2.00 -12.95
N VAL A 64 -7.37 3.33 -12.81
CA VAL A 64 -6.34 4.18 -13.39
C VAL A 64 -5.39 4.65 -12.28
N ALA A 65 -4.14 4.20 -12.34
CA ALA A 65 -3.09 4.67 -11.44
C ALA A 65 -2.39 5.90 -12.04
N VAL A 66 -2.50 7.06 -11.38
CA VAL A 66 -1.85 8.31 -11.81
C VAL A 66 -0.64 8.59 -10.91
N GLY A 67 0.57 8.54 -11.48
CA GLY A 67 1.81 8.78 -10.74
C GLY A 67 3.04 8.78 -11.64
N ILE A 68 4.18 9.17 -11.07
CA ILE A 68 5.49 9.17 -11.76
C ILE A 68 6.56 8.51 -10.88
N GLY A 69 7.69 8.13 -11.48
CA GLY A 69 8.85 7.59 -10.76
C GLY A 69 8.50 6.33 -9.94
N GLY A 70 8.91 6.32 -8.66
CA GLY A 70 8.69 5.19 -7.76
C GLY A 70 7.21 4.85 -7.53
N SER A 71 6.31 5.84 -7.65
CA SER A 71 4.87 5.66 -7.50
C SER A 71 4.20 5.06 -8.74
N PHE A 72 4.92 4.93 -9.86
CA PHE A 72 4.41 4.36 -11.12
C PHE A 72 5.09 3.03 -11.46
N LEU A 73 6.42 2.99 -11.43
CA LEU A 73 7.18 1.84 -11.92
C LEU A 73 6.93 0.56 -11.12
N GLY A 74 6.84 0.67 -9.78
CA GLY A 74 6.56 -0.48 -8.91
C GLY A 74 5.18 -1.11 -9.19
N PRO A 75 4.08 -0.33 -9.11
CA PRO A 75 2.74 -0.81 -9.43
C PRO A 75 2.63 -1.39 -10.85
N LEU A 76 3.18 -0.72 -11.87
CA LEU A 76 3.17 -1.21 -13.24
C LEU A 76 3.87 -2.56 -13.35
N PHE A 77 5.10 -2.67 -12.85
CA PHE A 77 5.89 -3.89 -12.91
C PHE A 77 5.18 -5.07 -12.25
N VAL A 78 4.72 -4.90 -11.00
CA VAL A 78 4.08 -6.00 -10.25
C VAL A 78 2.74 -6.39 -10.86
N HIS A 79 1.95 -5.41 -11.33
CA HIS A 79 0.70 -5.70 -12.03
C HIS A 79 0.97 -6.56 -13.26
N THR A 80 1.88 -6.14 -14.15
CA THR A 80 2.25 -6.87 -15.37
C THR A 80 2.82 -8.25 -15.07
N ALA A 81 3.72 -8.37 -14.10
CA ALA A 81 4.36 -9.65 -13.77
C ALA A 81 3.40 -10.70 -13.19
N LEU A 82 2.28 -10.27 -12.60
CA LEU A 82 1.27 -11.14 -11.99
C LEU A 82 -0.01 -11.25 -12.83
N GLN A 83 -0.03 -10.77 -14.07
CA GLN A 83 -1.15 -11.02 -14.96
C GLN A 83 -1.18 -12.51 -15.34
N THR A 84 -2.30 -13.16 -15.07
CA THR A 84 -2.60 -14.56 -15.43
C THR A 84 -3.69 -14.60 -16.47
#